data_AF-A0A538CZG1-F1
#
_entry.id   AF-A0A538CZG1-F1
#
_cell.length_a   1.000
_cell.length_b   1.000
_cell.length_c   1.000
_cell.angle_alpha   90.00
_cell.angle_beta   90.00
_cell.angle_gamma   90.00
#
_symmetry.space_group_name_H-M   'P 1'
#
loop_
_entity.id
_entity.type
_entity.pdbx_description
1 polymer ?
#
loop_
_entity_poly.entity_id
_entity_poly.type
_entity_poly.pdbx_seq_one_letter_code
_entity_poly.pdbx_strand_id
1 'polypeptide(L)'
;MKRTGTLILVLFALLALAPAAQASAFKDIFGAYKKTGQVDACKWSAQQLADAKRQVPNDIEQYAPDFPNALNDAIQTRAAGGCSKQAAATTAATAAPPATSGSTPGPTATTGVPPGTTPAAGSQPAPQPAPTSNPAPAIADKAVLAASKSRSSDAGVPAPLVALAIIGAMMALAALLYGLARWWAWEPHWLVRARHAGAEASWRASGSWAEFMDWVRLGR
;
A
#
# COMPACT_ATOMS: atom_id res chain seq x y z
N MET A 1 -39.56 10.79 -21.94
CA MET A 1 -38.44 11.39 -21.19
C MET A 1 -37.80 10.47 -20.12
N LYS A 2 -38.01 9.14 -20.13
CA LYS A 2 -37.45 8.20 -19.12
C LYS A 2 -36.07 7.57 -19.48
N ARG A 3 -35.53 7.82 -20.68
CA ARG A 3 -34.33 7.10 -21.18
C ARG A 3 -32.99 7.83 -20.96
N THR A 4 -33.01 9.13 -20.67
CA THR A 4 -31.78 9.91 -20.42
C THR A 4 -31.22 9.75 -19.01
N GLY A 5 -32.06 9.42 -18.02
CA GLY A 5 -31.62 9.21 -16.63
C GLY A 5 -30.78 7.94 -16.42
N THR A 6 -31.04 6.87 -17.18
CA THR A 6 -30.30 5.60 -17.05
C THR A 6 -28.88 5.68 -17.61
N LEU A 7 -28.64 6.52 -18.63
CA LEU A 7 -27.33 6.63 -19.28
C LEU A 7 -26.30 7.34 -18.39
N ILE A 8 -26.71 8.35 -17.62
CA ILE A 8 -25.84 9.10 -16.70
C ILE A 8 -25.48 8.26 -15.47
N LEU A 9 -26.43 7.45 -14.96
CA LEU A 9 -26.19 6.55 -13.82
C LEU A 9 -25.21 5.41 -14.16
N VAL A 10 -25.29 4.86 -15.38
CA VAL A 10 -24.36 3.83 -15.85
C VAL A 10 -22.95 4.40 -16.07
N LEU A 11 -22.83 5.64 -16.57
CA LEU A 11 -21.53 6.29 -16.78
C LEU A 11 -20.82 6.61 -15.45
N PHE A 12 -21.55 7.04 -14.42
CA PHE A 12 -21.00 7.28 -13.08
C PHE A 12 -20.62 5.97 -12.35
N ALA A 13 -21.36 4.88 -12.56
CA ALA A 13 -21.03 3.57 -12.01
C ALA A 13 -19.75 2.98 -12.63
N LEU A 14 -19.49 3.25 -13.92
CA LEU A 14 -18.26 2.80 -14.60
C LEU A 14 -17.00 3.57 -14.17
N LEU A 15 -17.13 4.83 -13.73
CA LEU A 15 -15.99 5.61 -13.22
C LEU A 15 -15.55 5.22 -11.79
N ALA A 16 -16.40 4.54 -11.02
CA ALA A 16 -16.08 4.10 -9.66
C ALA A 16 -15.29 2.78 -9.59
N LEU A 17 -15.05 2.11 -10.73
CA LEU A 17 -14.52 0.73 -10.77
C LEU A 17 -13.02 0.58 -11.09
N ALA A 18 -12.19 1.62 -11.03
CA ALA A 18 -10.75 1.48 -11.27
C ALA A 18 -9.88 2.31 -10.31
N PRO A 19 -8.68 1.85 -9.88
CA PRO A 19 -8.19 0.50 -9.65
C PRO A 19 -7.58 0.38 -8.22
N ALA A 20 -8.25 -0.30 -7.29
CA ALA A 20 -7.66 -0.63 -5.98
C ALA A 20 -6.63 -1.78 -6.04
N ALA A 21 -6.31 -2.30 -7.23
CA ALA A 21 -5.47 -3.48 -7.41
C ALA A 21 -3.96 -3.26 -7.15
N GLN A 22 -3.53 -2.03 -6.88
CA GLN A 22 -2.11 -1.70 -6.73
C GLN A 22 -1.53 -1.99 -5.33
N ALA A 23 -2.39 -2.11 -4.30
CA ALA A 23 -1.94 -2.40 -2.94
C ALA A 23 -1.66 -3.90 -2.71
N SER A 24 -2.24 -4.79 -3.51
CA SER A 24 -2.07 -6.25 -3.33
C SER A 24 -0.79 -6.78 -3.97
N ALA A 25 -0.30 -6.16 -5.04
CA ALA A 25 0.83 -6.69 -5.82
C ALA A 25 2.12 -6.84 -4.98
N PHE A 26 2.49 -5.84 -4.17
CA PHE A 26 3.67 -5.93 -3.31
C PHE A 26 3.55 -7.07 -2.30
N LYS A 27 2.38 -7.18 -1.64
CA LYS A 27 2.13 -8.20 -0.63
C LYS A 27 2.22 -9.61 -1.21
N ASP A 28 1.72 -9.80 -2.43
CA ASP A 28 1.77 -11.08 -3.10
C ASP A 28 3.19 -11.42 -3.61
N ILE A 29 3.92 -10.44 -4.15
CA ILE A 29 5.32 -10.60 -4.59
C ILE A 29 6.22 -10.95 -3.40
N PHE A 30 6.13 -10.18 -2.31
CA PHE A 30 6.91 -10.42 -1.11
C PHE A 30 6.51 -11.74 -0.44
N GLY A 31 5.21 -12.07 -0.43
CA GLY A 31 4.72 -13.37 0.05
C GLY A 31 5.25 -14.55 -0.77
N ALA A 32 5.37 -14.41 -2.08
CA ALA A 32 6.01 -15.41 -2.94
C ALA A 32 7.51 -15.52 -2.64
N TYR A 33 8.22 -14.39 -2.55
CA TYR A 33 9.64 -14.34 -2.20
C TYR A 33 9.94 -14.99 -0.84
N LYS A 34 9.11 -14.76 0.19
CA LYS A 34 9.28 -15.41 1.49
C LYS A 34 9.20 -16.94 1.43
N LYS A 35 8.47 -17.48 0.45
CA LYS A 35 8.31 -18.94 0.28
C LYS A 35 9.43 -19.55 -0.56
N THR A 36 9.87 -18.86 -1.60
CA THR A 36 10.80 -19.42 -2.62
C THR A 36 12.21 -18.85 -2.53
N GLY A 37 12.41 -17.72 -1.84
CA GLY A 37 13.64 -16.93 -1.87
C GLY A 37 13.87 -16.19 -3.20
N GLN A 38 12.93 -16.24 -4.14
CA GLN A 38 13.07 -15.63 -5.47
C GLN A 38 11.78 -14.97 -5.96
N VAL A 39 11.93 -13.90 -6.73
CA VAL A 39 10.81 -13.21 -7.38
C VAL A 39 10.66 -13.74 -8.80
N ASP A 40 9.53 -14.37 -9.09
CA ASP A 40 9.22 -14.87 -10.42
C ASP A 40 8.94 -13.71 -11.39
N ALA A 41 9.90 -13.44 -12.29
CA ALA A 41 9.83 -12.40 -13.31
C ALA A 41 8.62 -12.53 -14.24
N CYS A 42 8.13 -13.74 -14.44
CA CYS A 42 7.14 -14.07 -15.46
C CYS A 42 5.74 -14.10 -14.88
N LYS A 43 5.60 -14.37 -13.59
CA LYS A 43 4.34 -14.26 -12.86
C LYS A 43 3.84 -12.82 -12.70
N TRP A 44 4.74 -11.85 -12.53
CA TRP A 44 4.39 -10.46 -12.22
C TRP A 44 4.66 -9.54 -13.40
N SER A 45 3.76 -8.59 -13.67
CA SER A 45 3.94 -7.63 -14.76
C SER A 45 5.12 -6.68 -14.50
N ALA A 46 5.68 -6.09 -15.57
CA ALA A 46 6.77 -5.11 -15.44
C ALA A 46 6.36 -3.94 -14.54
N GLN A 47 5.11 -3.49 -14.68
CA GLN A 47 4.55 -2.41 -13.88
C GLN A 47 4.39 -2.81 -12.42
N GLN A 48 3.92 -4.03 -12.13
CA GLN A 48 3.80 -4.55 -10.76
C GLN A 48 5.17 -4.68 -10.06
N LEU A 49 6.21 -5.12 -10.77
CA LEU A 49 7.57 -5.18 -10.22
C LEU A 49 8.13 -3.77 -9.94
N ALA A 50 7.91 -2.81 -10.85
CA ALA A 50 8.33 -1.43 -10.63
C ALA A 50 7.56 -0.76 -9.47
N ASP A 51 6.25 -1.01 -9.37
CA ASP A 51 5.41 -0.54 -8.26
C ASP A 51 5.83 -1.17 -6.93
N ALA A 52 6.09 -2.47 -6.91
CA ALA A 52 6.59 -3.17 -5.73
C ALA A 52 7.93 -2.59 -5.26
N LYS A 53 8.84 -2.26 -6.20
CA LYS A 53 10.12 -1.60 -5.88
C LYS A 53 9.92 -0.24 -5.21
N ARG A 54 8.94 0.55 -5.66
CA ARG A 54 8.61 1.85 -5.06
C ARG A 54 7.99 1.75 -3.68
N GLN A 55 7.31 0.64 -3.39
CA GLN A 55 6.60 0.41 -2.13
C GLN A 55 7.45 -0.28 -1.06
N VAL A 56 8.68 -0.70 -1.36
CA VAL A 56 9.59 -1.32 -0.36
C VAL A 56 9.82 -0.32 0.78
N PRO A 57 9.30 -0.58 1.99
CA PRO A 57 9.58 0.26 3.15
C PRO A 57 11.05 0.10 3.53
N ASN A 58 11.68 1.16 4.02
CA ASN A 58 13.08 1.16 4.48
C ASN A 58 13.35 0.06 5.53
N ASP A 59 12.32 -0.34 6.29
CA ASP A 59 12.40 -1.39 7.31
C ASP A 59 12.62 -2.80 6.73
N ILE A 60 12.20 -3.07 5.48
CA ILE A 60 12.38 -4.40 4.86
C ILE A 60 13.84 -4.72 4.54
N GLU A 61 14.69 -3.71 4.36
CA GLU A 61 16.14 -3.94 4.13
C GLU A 61 16.80 -4.60 5.35
N GLN A 62 16.26 -4.41 6.55
CA GLN A 62 16.75 -5.08 7.77
C GLN A 62 16.33 -6.56 7.84
N TYR A 63 15.18 -6.91 7.28
CA TYR A 63 14.61 -8.26 7.39
C TYR A 63 14.85 -9.13 6.15
N ALA A 64 15.12 -8.54 4.99
CA ALA A 64 15.34 -9.22 3.73
C ALA A 64 16.26 -8.40 2.81
N PRO A 65 17.57 -8.30 3.13
CA PRO A 65 18.51 -7.47 2.38
C PRO A 65 18.65 -7.88 0.90
N ASP A 66 18.35 -9.13 0.56
CA ASP A 66 18.43 -9.65 -0.80
C ASP A 66 17.18 -9.37 -1.65
N PHE A 67 16.06 -8.94 -1.04
CA PHE A 67 14.80 -8.73 -1.76
C PHE A 67 14.87 -7.66 -2.86
N PRO A 68 15.51 -6.48 -2.64
CA PRO A 68 15.68 -5.49 -3.71
C PRO A 68 16.49 -6.01 -4.90
N ASN A 69 17.52 -6.82 -4.65
CA ASN A 69 18.33 -7.45 -5.70
C ASN A 69 17.51 -8.46 -6.49
N ALA A 70 16.77 -9.34 -5.80
CA ALA A 70 15.85 -10.28 -6.45
C ALA A 70 14.79 -9.58 -7.33
N LEU A 71 14.29 -8.41 -6.89
CA LEU A 71 13.36 -7.61 -7.70
C LEU A 71 14.04 -7.05 -8.97
N ASN A 72 15.26 -6.52 -8.85
CA ASN A 72 16.01 -6.00 -10.00
C ASN A 72 16.34 -7.10 -11.00
N ASP A 73 16.73 -8.28 -10.52
CA ASP A 73 17.00 -9.46 -11.35
C ASP A 73 15.76 -9.92 -12.09
N ALA A 74 14.60 -9.92 -11.41
CA ALA A 74 13.32 -10.24 -12.03
C ALA A 74 12.94 -9.23 -13.13
N ILE A 75 13.15 -7.92 -12.88
CA ILE A 75 12.91 -6.87 -13.87
C ILE A 75 13.84 -7.03 -15.08
N GLN A 76 15.14 -7.27 -14.86
CA GLN A 76 16.11 -7.47 -15.94
C GLN A 76 15.81 -8.74 -16.74
N THR A 77 15.49 -9.85 -16.07
CA THR A 77 15.13 -11.13 -16.71
C THR A 77 13.92 -10.95 -17.63
N ARG A 78 12.91 -10.21 -17.18
CA ARG A 78 11.74 -9.87 -17.98
C ARG A 78 12.10 -8.96 -19.15
N ALA A 79 12.91 -7.92 -18.93
CA ALA A 79 13.35 -7.00 -19.98
C ALA A 79 14.19 -7.71 -21.06
N ALA A 80 14.96 -8.72 -20.68
CA ALA A 80 15.71 -9.59 -21.59
C ALA A 80 14.82 -10.59 -22.36
N GLY A 81 13.49 -10.57 -22.15
CA GLY A 81 12.55 -11.50 -22.79
C GLY A 81 12.61 -12.93 -22.25
N GLY A 82 13.20 -13.14 -21.07
CA GLY A 82 13.38 -14.47 -20.46
C GLY A 82 12.07 -15.25 -20.27
N CYS A 83 10.95 -14.53 -20.09
CA CYS A 83 9.65 -15.14 -19.86
C CYS A 83 9.07 -15.87 -21.06
N SER A 84 9.38 -15.42 -22.27
CA SER A 84 8.97 -16.14 -23.49
C SER A 84 9.79 -17.42 -23.68
N LYS A 85 11.07 -17.43 -23.28
CA LYS A 85 11.94 -18.62 -23.33
C LYS A 85 11.54 -19.68 -22.30
N GLN A 86 11.15 -19.27 -21.10
CA GLN A 86 10.67 -20.18 -20.06
C GLN A 86 9.35 -20.86 -20.45
N ALA A 87 8.42 -20.12 -21.06
CA ALA A 87 7.18 -20.70 -21.58
C ALA A 87 7.45 -21.79 -22.64
N ALA A 88 8.41 -21.57 -23.54
CA ALA A 88 8.81 -22.55 -24.55
C ALA A 88 9.51 -23.78 -23.96
N ALA A 89 10.34 -23.60 -22.93
CA ALA A 89 11.01 -24.71 -22.25
C ALA A 89 10.02 -25.60 -21.46
N THR A 90 8.98 -25.02 -20.86
CA THR A 90 7.95 -25.78 -20.13
C THR A 90 7.08 -26.61 -21.08
N THR A 91 6.86 -26.17 -22.33
CA THR A 91 6.09 -26.97 -23.31
C THR A 91 6.90 -28.17 -23.85
N ALA A 92 8.24 -28.08 -23.90
CA ALA A 92 9.09 -29.17 -24.38
C ALA A 92 9.29 -30.32 -23.37
N ALA A 93 8.98 -30.11 -22.09
CA ALA A 93 9.14 -31.14 -21.04
C ALA A 93 7.94 -32.12 -20.92
N THR A 94 6.92 -31.99 -21.78
CA THR A 94 5.80 -32.96 -21.86
C THR A 94 6.02 -33.98 -22.99
N ALA A 95 7.24 -34.52 -23.09
CA ALA A 95 7.55 -35.66 -23.94
C ALA A 95 8.28 -36.73 -23.11
N ALA A 96 7.53 -37.79 -22.77
CA ALA A 96 7.92 -39.07 -22.19
C ALA A 96 8.53 -39.08 -20.76
N PRO A 97 7.99 -39.91 -19.83
CA PRO A 97 8.64 -40.15 -18.54
C PRO A 97 9.96 -40.91 -18.73
N PRO A 98 11.10 -40.45 -18.18
CA PRO A 98 12.30 -41.28 -18.12
C PRO A 98 12.08 -42.39 -17.09
N ALA A 99 12.43 -43.62 -17.48
CA ALA A 99 12.38 -44.80 -16.63
C ALA A 99 13.21 -44.61 -15.35
N THR A 100 12.57 -44.84 -14.20
CA THR A 100 13.18 -44.97 -12.88
C THR A 100 14.21 -46.09 -12.86
N SER A 101 15.49 -45.74 -12.74
CA SER A 101 16.53 -46.64 -12.23
C SER A 101 16.74 -46.33 -10.75
N GLY A 102 16.36 -47.28 -9.90
CA GLY A 102 16.47 -47.18 -8.46
C GLY A 102 17.91 -47.12 -7.99
N SER A 103 18.19 -46.20 -7.07
CA SER A 103 19.37 -46.23 -6.20
C SER A 103 18.90 -46.22 -4.75
N THR A 104 19.30 -47.28 -4.05
CA THR A 104 19.00 -47.66 -2.68
C THR A 104 19.58 -46.66 -1.67
N PRO A 105 18.84 -46.21 -0.63
CA PRO A 105 19.42 -45.46 0.47
C PRO A 105 20.19 -46.38 1.42
N GLY A 106 21.48 -46.13 1.60
CA GLY A 106 22.28 -46.75 2.65
C GLY A 106 22.05 -46.08 4.02
N PRO A 107 22.03 -46.84 5.13
CA PRO A 107 21.92 -46.29 6.48
C PRO A 107 23.29 -45.73 6.91
N THR A 108 23.35 -44.45 7.27
CA THR A 108 24.55 -43.87 7.90
C THR A 108 24.26 -43.56 9.36
N ALA A 109 25.19 -44.02 10.19
CA ALA A 109 25.09 -44.21 11.62
C ALA A 109 25.00 -42.91 12.45
N THR A 110 24.24 -43.03 13.53
CA THR A 110 24.28 -42.20 14.73
C THR A 110 25.67 -42.23 15.37
N THR A 111 26.27 -41.07 15.67
CA THR A 111 27.37 -40.96 16.66
C THR A 111 27.37 -39.58 17.31
N GLY A 112 27.21 -39.57 18.64
CA GLY A 112 28.06 -38.78 19.54
C GLY A 112 27.71 -37.32 19.80
N VAL A 113 27.00 -37.10 20.91
CA VAL A 113 26.97 -35.86 21.69
C VAL A 113 28.38 -35.52 22.20
N PRO A 114 28.86 -34.26 22.09
CA PRO A 114 29.83 -33.71 23.03
C PRO A 114 29.15 -32.83 24.10
N PRO A 115 29.65 -32.82 25.35
CA PRO A 115 29.09 -32.05 26.45
C PRO A 115 29.48 -30.57 26.35
N GLY A 116 28.67 -29.74 27.03
CA GLY A 116 28.61 -28.30 26.90
C GLY A 116 29.93 -27.53 27.07
N THR A 117 30.02 -26.44 26.31
CA THR A 117 30.94 -25.35 26.56
C THR A 117 30.15 -24.14 27.05
N THR A 118 30.45 -23.76 28.28
CA THR A 118 30.05 -22.53 28.96
C THR A 118 30.33 -21.31 28.08
N PRO A 119 29.38 -20.37 27.91
CA PRO A 119 29.70 -19.08 27.30
C PRO A 119 30.69 -18.33 28.19
N ALA A 120 31.92 -18.14 27.70
CA ALA A 120 32.86 -17.20 28.28
C ALA A 120 32.26 -15.80 28.19
N ALA A 121 32.28 -15.07 29.31
CA ALA A 121 31.94 -13.66 29.37
C ALA A 121 32.82 -12.90 28.37
N GLY A 122 32.20 -12.43 27.28
CA GLY A 122 32.85 -11.62 26.26
C GLY A 122 33.32 -10.30 26.88
N SER A 123 34.63 -10.09 26.77
CA SER A 123 35.32 -8.84 27.07
C SER A 123 34.60 -7.66 26.43
N GLN A 124 34.20 -6.70 27.25
CA GLN A 124 33.73 -5.40 26.82
C GLN A 124 34.78 -4.76 25.89
N PRO A 125 34.44 -4.37 24.65
CA PRO A 125 35.35 -3.66 23.77
C PRO A 125 35.83 -2.37 24.44
N ALA A 126 37.14 -2.13 24.39
CA ALA A 126 37.71 -0.86 24.82
C ALA A 126 37.01 0.31 24.10
N PRO A 127 36.81 1.46 24.77
CA PRO A 127 36.17 2.63 24.18
C PRO A 127 36.90 3.03 22.89
N GLN A 128 36.19 2.89 21.77
CA GLN A 128 36.65 3.33 20.47
C GLN A 128 36.92 4.85 20.54
N PRO A 129 38.12 5.33 20.19
CA PRO A 129 38.44 6.74 20.22
C PRO A 129 37.45 7.51 19.35
N ALA A 130 36.95 8.62 19.90
CA ALA A 130 36.00 9.48 19.22
C ALA A 130 36.55 9.87 17.82
N PRO A 131 35.75 9.74 16.76
CA PRO A 131 36.17 10.18 15.44
C PRO A 131 36.46 11.68 15.49
N THR A 132 37.70 12.06 15.20
CA THR A 132 38.06 13.44 14.93
C THR A 132 37.24 13.90 13.73
N SER A 133 36.34 14.85 13.98
CA SER A 133 35.53 15.52 12.97
C SER A 133 36.47 16.20 11.96
N ASN A 134 36.72 15.54 10.84
CA ASN A 134 37.35 16.18 9.71
C ASN A 134 36.36 17.24 9.19
N PRO A 135 36.71 18.54 9.16
CA PRO A 135 35.80 19.58 8.69
C PRO A 135 35.45 19.29 7.23
N ALA A 136 34.16 19.08 6.98
CA ALA A 136 33.63 18.82 5.65
C ALA A 136 33.98 20.00 4.72
N PRO A 137 34.50 19.73 3.51
CA PRO A 137 34.78 20.80 2.55
C PRO A 137 33.47 21.54 2.24
N ALA A 138 33.49 22.86 2.43
CA ALA A 138 32.43 23.79 2.07
C ALA A 138 32.32 23.92 0.55
N ILE A 139 31.90 22.84 -0.11
CA ILE A 139 31.59 22.82 -1.53
C ILE A 139 30.27 22.07 -1.65
N ALA A 140 29.16 22.81 -1.74
CA ALA A 140 28.04 22.51 -2.66
C ALA A 140 26.69 23.15 -2.28
N ASP A 141 26.62 24.44 -1.91
CA ASP A 141 25.31 25.12 -1.81
C ASP A 141 24.51 25.07 -3.12
N LYS A 142 25.20 25.06 -4.28
CA LYS A 142 24.54 24.97 -5.59
C LYS A 142 24.14 23.55 -6.00
N ALA A 143 24.89 22.51 -5.60
CA ALA A 143 24.51 21.13 -5.95
C ALA A 143 23.40 20.61 -5.04
N VAL A 144 23.33 21.06 -3.79
CA VAL A 144 22.19 20.76 -2.89
C VAL A 144 20.92 21.47 -3.36
N LEU A 145 21.01 22.71 -3.87
CA LEU A 145 19.86 23.39 -4.49
C LEU A 145 19.40 22.72 -5.80
N ALA A 146 20.32 22.19 -6.61
CA ALA A 146 19.99 21.47 -7.84
C ALA A 146 19.37 20.09 -7.56
N ALA A 147 19.87 19.38 -6.54
CA ALA A 147 19.36 18.07 -6.13
C ALA A 147 18.00 18.13 -5.40
N SER A 148 17.66 19.27 -4.80
CA SER A 148 16.33 19.50 -4.21
C SER A 148 15.29 19.87 -5.28
N LYS A 149 15.69 20.57 -6.34
CA LYS A 149 14.80 20.92 -7.46
C LYS A 149 14.37 19.72 -8.31
N SER A 150 15.19 18.67 -8.39
CA SER A 150 14.87 17.47 -9.17
C SER A 150 14.00 16.44 -8.45
N ARG A 151 13.79 16.55 -7.12
CA ARG A 151 12.87 15.65 -6.38
C ARG A 151 11.42 16.11 -6.34
N SER A 152 11.13 17.34 -6.76
CA SER A 152 9.79 17.92 -6.62
C SER A 152 8.82 17.63 -7.78
N SER A 153 9.22 16.91 -8.82
CA SER A 153 8.38 16.80 -10.04
C SER A 153 7.64 15.46 -10.23
N ASP A 154 7.93 14.43 -9.42
CA ASP A 154 7.30 13.11 -9.54
C ASP A 154 6.70 12.57 -8.22
N ALA A 155 6.71 13.37 -7.16
CA ALA A 155 5.97 13.05 -5.95
C ALA A 155 4.47 13.20 -6.25
N GLY A 156 3.86 12.12 -6.74
CA GLY A 156 2.42 12.04 -6.99
C GLY A 156 1.63 12.58 -5.80
N VAL A 157 0.46 13.17 -6.09
CA VAL A 157 -0.42 13.77 -5.07
C VAL A 157 -0.51 12.82 -3.87
N PRO A 158 -0.15 13.26 -2.65
CA PRO A 158 -0.07 12.35 -1.52
C PRO A 158 -1.45 11.74 -1.29
N ALA A 159 -1.49 10.42 -1.07
CA ALA A 159 -2.74 9.66 -0.97
C ALA A 159 -3.81 10.29 -0.05
N PRO A 160 -3.49 10.94 1.08
CA PRO A 160 -4.48 11.63 1.89
C PRO A 160 -5.18 12.79 1.16
N LEU A 161 -4.46 13.55 0.33
CA LEU A 161 -5.05 14.64 -0.46
C LEU A 161 -6.00 14.08 -1.53
N VAL A 162 -5.64 12.97 -2.17
CA VAL A 162 -6.54 12.29 -3.11
C VAL A 162 -7.80 11.80 -2.39
N ALA A 163 -7.66 11.20 -1.21
CA ALA A 163 -8.79 10.75 -0.40
C ALA A 163 -9.72 11.92 -0.01
N LEU A 164 -9.16 13.05 0.45
CA LEU A 164 -9.94 14.24 0.77
C LEU A 164 -10.65 14.82 -0.46
N ALA A 165 -10.00 14.86 -1.62
CA ALA A 165 -10.61 15.31 -2.87
C ALA A 165 -11.79 14.42 -3.26
N ILE A 166 -11.68 13.10 -3.11
CA ILE A 166 -12.78 12.15 -3.36
C ILE A 166 -13.95 12.41 -2.42
N ILE A 167 -13.69 12.56 -1.11
CA ILE A 167 -14.74 12.85 -0.11
C ILE A 167 -15.44 14.18 -0.44
N GLY A 168 -14.68 15.22 -0.75
CA GLY A 168 -15.22 16.52 -1.15
C GLY A 168 -16.09 16.43 -2.40
N ALA A 169 -15.65 15.70 -3.42
CA ALA A 169 -16.42 15.47 -4.63
C ALA A 169 -17.72 14.70 -4.35
N MET A 170 -17.70 13.68 -3.48
CA MET A 170 -18.91 12.95 -3.09
C MET A 170 -19.90 13.84 -2.34
N MET A 171 -19.42 14.71 -1.44
CA MET A 171 -20.27 15.67 -0.72
C MET A 171 -20.89 16.70 -1.66
N ALA A 172 -20.11 17.23 -2.61
CA ALA A 172 -20.61 18.15 -3.62
C ALA A 172 -21.67 17.49 -4.52
N LEU A 173 -21.45 16.24 -4.93
CA LEU A 173 -22.42 15.46 -5.70
C LEU A 173 -23.72 15.24 -4.91
N ALA A 174 -23.62 14.87 -3.64
CA ALA A 174 -24.79 14.67 -2.77
C ALA A 174 -25.59 15.97 -2.60
N ALA A 175 -24.92 17.10 -2.39
CA ALA A 175 -25.56 18.41 -2.30
C ALA A 175 -26.27 18.81 -3.60
N LEU A 176 -25.64 18.54 -4.75
CA LEU A 176 -26.22 18.79 -6.07
C LEU A 176 -27.47 17.94 -6.32
N LEU A 177 -27.40 16.63 -6.01
CA LEU A 177 -28.55 15.73 -6.10
C LEU A 177 -29.69 16.16 -5.17
N TYR A 178 -29.36 16.60 -3.95
CA TYR A 178 -30.34 17.15 -3.02
C TYR A 178 -31.01 18.42 -3.56
N GLY A 179 -30.24 19.34 -4.13
CA GLY A 179 -30.76 20.56 -4.76
C GLY A 179 -31.67 20.27 -5.95
N LEU A 180 -31.32 19.31 -6.80
CA LEU A 180 -32.16 18.85 -7.91
C LEU A 180 -33.46 18.20 -7.42
N ALA A 181 -33.39 17.33 -6.41
CA ALA A 181 -34.56 16.74 -5.79
C ALA A 181 -35.49 17.82 -5.21
N ARG A 182 -34.91 18.84 -4.58
CA ARG A 182 -35.64 20.01 -4.06
C ARG A 182 -36.30 20.82 -5.18
N TRP A 183 -35.59 21.08 -6.28
CA TRP A 183 -36.12 21.79 -7.44
C TRP A 183 -37.33 21.05 -8.01
N TRP A 184 -37.25 19.72 -8.14
CA TRP A 184 -38.34 18.89 -8.66
C TRP A 184 -39.47 18.64 -7.66
N ALA A 185 -39.47 19.34 -6.52
CA ALA A 185 -40.44 19.16 -5.43
C ALA A 185 -40.57 17.70 -4.99
N TRP A 186 -39.51 16.91 -5.13
CA TRP A 186 -39.52 15.51 -4.71
C TRP A 186 -39.26 15.46 -3.20
N GLU A 187 -40.33 15.58 -2.42
CA GLU A 187 -40.29 15.42 -0.97
C GLU A 187 -40.89 14.06 -0.58
N PRO A 188 -40.06 13.07 -0.23
CA PRO A 188 -40.61 11.82 0.27
C PRO A 188 -41.26 12.06 1.64
N HIS A 189 -42.39 11.40 1.88
CA HIS A 189 -43.23 11.60 3.06
C HIS A 189 -42.50 11.38 4.40
N TRP A 190 -41.46 10.55 4.43
CA TRP A 190 -40.62 10.36 5.62
C TRP A 190 -39.79 11.62 5.96
N LEU A 191 -39.41 12.43 4.97
CA LEU A 191 -38.58 13.62 5.13
C LEU A 191 -39.35 14.74 5.82
N VAL A 192 -40.66 14.84 5.56
CA VAL A 192 -41.57 15.76 6.27
C VAL A 192 -41.65 15.39 7.75
N ARG A 193 -41.80 14.11 8.07
CA ARG A 193 -41.81 13.63 9.46
C ARG A 193 -40.46 13.85 10.15
N ALA A 194 -39.36 13.56 9.45
CA ALA A 194 -38.01 13.77 9.97
C ALA A 194 -37.73 15.25 10.28
N ARG A 195 -38.20 16.17 9.42
CA ARG A 195 -38.09 17.63 9.68
C ARG A 195 -38.87 18.06 10.91
N HIS A 196 -40.07 17.52 11.09
CA HIS A 196 -40.88 17.82 12.28
C HIS A 196 -40.20 17.31 13.56
N ALA A 197 -39.75 16.05 13.57
CA ALA A 197 -39.02 15.46 14.69
C ALA A 197 -37.70 16.20 14.98
N GLY A 198 -36.97 16.59 13.94
CA GLY A 198 -35.73 17.38 14.07
C GLY A 198 -35.99 18.78 14.63
N ALA A 199 -37.06 19.45 14.20
CA ALA A 199 -37.44 20.75 14.73
C ALA A 199 -37.80 20.65 16.23
N GLU A 200 -38.60 19.66 16.63
CA GLU A 200 -38.94 19.43 18.04
C GLU A 200 -37.70 19.10 18.88
N ALA A 201 -36.82 18.22 18.39
CA ALA A 201 -35.58 17.87 19.07
C ALA A 201 -34.67 19.10 19.24
N SER A 202 -34.52 19.93 18.19
CA SER A 202 -33.72 21.15 18.24
C SER A 202 -34.28 22.18 19.21
N TRP A 203 -35.61 22.31 19.26
CA TRP A 203 -36.29 23.20 20.19
C TRP A 203 -36.03 22.78 21.64
N ARG A 204 -36.18 21.49 21.97
CA ARG A 204 -35.87 20.97 23.31
C ARG A 204 -34.40 21.12 23.67
N ALA A 205 -33.50 20.80 22.75
CA ALA A 205 -32.06 20.95 22.95
C ALA A 205 -31.67 22.41 23.21
N SER A 206 -32.27 23.37 22.49
CA SER A 206 -32.00 24.80 22.71
C SER A 206 -32.46 25.28 24.09
N GLY A 207 -33.56 24.75 24.62
CA GLY A 207 -34.02 25.04 25.98
C GLY A 207 -33.02 24.58 27.03
N SER A 208 -32.58 23.32 26.95
CA SER A 208 -31.57 22.78 27.89
C SER A 208 -30.23 23.51 27.80
N TRP A 209 -29.83 23.94 26.60
CA TRP A 209 -28.61 24.73 26.42
C TRP A 209 -28.72 26.13 27.06
N ALA A 210 -29.88 26.77 26.96
CA ALA A 210 -30.11 28.06 27.59
C ALA A 210 -30.02 27.96 29.13
N GLU A 211 -30.60 26.91 29.72
CA GLU A 211 -30.48 26.63 31.16
C GLU A 211 -29.03 26.37 31.58
N PHE A 212 -28.28 25.60 30.78
CA PHE A 212 -26.86 25.37 31.02
C PHE A 212 -26.05 26.68 30.98
N MET A 213 -26.25 27.51 29.96
CA MET A 213 -25.58 28.82 29.85
C MET A 213 -25.94 29.75 30.99
N ASP A 214 -27.18 29.70 31.49
CA ASP A 214 -27.61 30.45 32.67
C ASP A 214 -26.91 29.96 33.94
N TRP A 215 -26.81 28.63 34.14
CA TRP A 215 -26.05 28.03 35.24
C TRP A 215 -24.57 28.45 35.22
N VAL A 216 -23.93 28.38 34.05
CA VAL A 216 -22.53 28.84 33.85
C VAL A 216 -22.39 30.32 34.20
N ARG A 217 -23.37 31.15 33.84
CA ARG A 217 -23.36 32.59 34.13
C ARG A 217 -23.55 32.90 35.62
N LEU A 218 -24.34 32.09 36.32
CA LEU A 218 -24.59 32.22 37.75
C LEU A 218 -23.44 31.69 38.64
N GLY A 219 -22.44 31.03 38.03
CA GLY A 219 -21.21 30.61 38.71
C GLY A 219 -21.44 29.56 39.81
N ARG A 220 -22.44 28.69 39.63
CA ARG A 220 -22.70 27.54 40.51
C ARG A 220 -22.03 26.28 40.00
#